data_AF-A0A959YJW1-F1
#
_entry.id   AF-A0A959YJW1-F1
#
_cell.length_a   1.000
_cell.length_b   1.000
_cell.length_c   1.000
_cell.angle_alpha   90.00
_cell.angle_beta   90.00
_cell.angle_gamma   90.00
#
_symmetry.space_group_name_H-M   'P 1'
#
loop_
_entity.id
_entity.type
_entity.pdbx_description
1 polymer ?
#
loop_
_entity_poly.entity_id
_entity_poly.type
_entity_poly.pdbx_seq_one_letter_code
_entity_poly.pdbx_strand_id
1 'polypeptide(L)'
;MRSFILGLSRFLVGALFIFSGLIKANDPVGFAIKLEEYYDIFASGGGILSFFHSSIILNTVVYQAAFICILEVALGVLLLLGMWPRLVSWLLLLMIIFFTWLTGFSAFTGQVTDCGCFGDAIPLTPLQSFYKDLVLMVLIIIIFAGRNRINRLLPAVLSFAIFFATTAFSIWVVNSVLKYDVFIDFRPYKVGNNIAEQMAIPDDAPAPVVEMQYIYRNKQSGKEGVAKIRSDENNMDALKPFGDSNTWEFVERKDKVIDAGFIPKITDFAVLHEDGEDITDQVLHFDDYLIMVVSAGLDHTERSAWDGINELQQAAEAEGISTFGLVSSNRKDIEKFRHNHQTAFPFYQGDHKVCLAIARTNPNILLLKNGTVVAKWPWRETPSFDEMKSMYFPDRPATEITFLQNETSGLFSTGEDVVSKLENSTEPYNEFFLMDAAGNDLAYDMLAESGPHYMVIIADMTQLTREVFASMQPVLQELENRQAHYFVVSGSSLGSLQQMQDATGLHFSFFNSDAEVLGKIVETNTGMVVVQDGRVVAVYDEANFPVAEEL
;
A
#
# COMPACT_ATOMS: atom_id res chain seq x y z
N MET A 1 42.28 -37.28 -1.20
CA MET A 1 41.57 -36.42 -0.21
C MET A 1 41.51 -34.95 -0.63
N ARG A 2 42.63 -34.22 -0.79
CA ARG A 2 42.61 -32.77 -1.13
C ARG A 2 41.87 -32.41 -2.45
N SER A 3 41.97 -33.24 -3.50
CA SER A 3 41.25 -33.03 -4.77
C SER A 3 39.75 -33.32 -4.67
N PHE A 4 39.36 -34.27 -3.81
CA PHE A 4 37.96 -34.63 -3.60
C PHE A 4 37.24 -33.54 -2.81
N ILE A 5 37.86 -33.04 -1.73
CA ILE A 5 37.31 -31.93 -0.93
C ILE A 5 37.13 -30.69 -1.81
N LEU A 6 38.13 -30.32 -2.62
CA LEU A 6 38.01 -29.21 -3.56
C LEU A 6 36.86 -29.40 -4.56
N GLY A 7 36.71 -30.60 -5.12
CA GLY A 7 35.61 -30.92 -6.05
C GLY A 7 34.24 -30.83 -5.39
N LEU A 8 34.10 -31.39 -4.19
CA LEU A 8 32.86 -31.35 -3.40
C LEU A 8 32.50 -29.92 -2.99
N SER A 9 33.47 -29.15 -2.47
CA SER A 9 33.26 -27.74 -2.13
C SER A 9 32.81 -26.94 -3.35
N ARG A 10 33.43 -27.14 -4.52
CA ARG A 10 33.01 -26.49 -5.77
C ARG A 10 31.59 -26.83 -6.17
N PHE A 11 31.23 -28.11 -6.08
CA PHE A 11 29.88 -28.56 -6.40
C PHE A 11 28.84 -27.94 -5.48
N LEU A 12 29.05 -28.04 -4.16
CA LEU A 12 28.11 -27.51 -3.15
C LEU A 12 27.95 -25.99 -3.27
N VAL A 13 29.06 -25.24 -3.33
CA VAL A 13 29.01 -23.78 -3.45
C VAL A 13 28.39 -23.37 -4.78
N GLY A 14 28.80 -24.00 -5.89
CA GLY A 14 28.28 -23.66 -7.22
C GLY A 14 26.79 -23.96 -7.37
N ALA A 15 26.33 -25.12 -6.90
CA ALA A 15 24.93 -25.50 -6.93
C ALA A 15 24.08 -24.57 -6.03
N LEU A 16 24.56 -24.24 -4.83
CA LEU A 16 23.83 -23.38 -3.91
C LEU A 16 23.70 -21.95 -4.45
N PHE A 17 24.77 -21.39 -5.05
CA PHE A 17 24.72 -20.06 -5.66
C PHE A 17 23.77 -20.02 -6.85
N ILE A 18 23.75 -21.05 -7.69
CA ILE A 18 22.77 -21.14 -8.79
C ILE A 18 21.35 -21.19 -8.23
N PHE A 19 21.10 -22.06 -7.25
CA PHE A 19 19.78 -22.20 -6.64
C PHE A 19 19.32 -20.90 -5.97
N SER A 20 20.14 -20.31 -5.09
CA SER A 20 19.84 -19.06 -4.40
C SER A 20 19.66 -17.91 -5.39
N GLY A 21 20.55 -17.76 -6.38
CA GLY A 21 20.45 -16.72 -7.40
C GLY A 21 19.20 -16.84 -8.26
N LEU A 22 18.74 -18.06 -8.60
CA LEU A 22 17.50 -18.26 -9.35
C LEU A 22 16.25 -17.95 -8.52
N ILE A 23 16.25 -18.32 -7.23
CA ILE A 23 15.15 -17.98 -6.32
C ILE A 23 15.03 -16.46 -6.16
N LYS A 24 16.15 -15.76 -5.96
CA LYS A 24 16.14 -14.29 -5.92
C LYS A 24 15.79 -13.66 -7.28
N ALA A 25 16.19 -14.28 -8.39
CA ALA A 25 15.81 -13.81 -9.73
C ALA A 25 14.31 -13.97 -10.03
N ASN A 26 13.61 -14.89 -9.35
CA ASN A 26 12.16 -15.01 -9.42
C ASN A 26 11.44 -13.86 -8.70
N ASP A 27 12.04 -13.28 -7.66
CA ASP A 27 11.53 -12.08 -6.97
C ASP A 27 12.65 -11.07 -6.65
N PRO A 28 13.16 -10.34 -7.66
CA PRO A 28 14.23 -9.37 -7.46
C PRO A 28 13.76 -8.14 -6.68
N VAL A 29 12.46 -7.83 -6.69
CA VAL A 29 11.88 -6.72 -5.93
C VAL A 29 11.87 -7.06 -4.44
N GLY A 30 11.48 -8.28 -4.06
CA GLY A 30 11.56 -8.74 -2.67
C GLY A 30 12.99 -8.68 -2.13
N PHE A 31 13.98 -9.10 -2.93
CA PHE A 31 15.39 -8.94 -2.55
C PHE A 31 15.82 -7.46 -2.45
N ALA A 32 15.30 -6.60 -3.33
CA ALA A 32 15.59 -5.17 -3.30
C ALA A 32 15.07 -4.49 -2.03
N ILE A 33 13.85 -4.82 -1.57
CA ILE A 33 13.29 -4.31 -0.31
C ILE A 33 14.21 -4.64 0.86
N LYS A 34 14.77 -5.85 0.91
CA LYS A 34 15.74 -6.23 1.95
C LYS A 34 17.05 -5.44 1.84
N LEU A 35 17.55 -5.21 0.64
CA LEU A 35 18.73 -4.35 0.44
C LEU A 35 18.47 -2.90 0.89
N GLU A 36 17.28 -2.37 0.60
CA GLU A 36 16.87 -1.03 1.03
C GLU A 36 16.80 -0.92 2.56
N GLU A 37 16.23 -1.92 3.25
CA GLU A 37 16.23 -1.98 4.72
C GLU A 37 17.67 -1.91 5.30
N TYR A 38 18.64 -2.57 4.66
CA TYR A 38 20.05 -2.44 5.05
C TYR A 38 20.63 -1.04 4.76
N TYR A 39 20.26 -0.44 3.63
CA TYR A 39 20.72 0.90 3.25
C TYR A 39 20.25 1.98 4.22
N ASP A 40 19.01 1.90 4.67
CA ASP A 40 18.45 2.80 5.68
C ASP A 40 19.20 2.71 7.00
N ILE A 41 19.51 1.49 7.46
CA ILE A 41 20.27 1.28 8.69
C ILE A 41 21.72 1.78 8.56
N PHE A 42 22.36 1.57 7.40
CA PHE A 42 23.71 2.09 7.19
C PHE A 42 23.72 3.61 7.14
N ALA A 43 22.73 4.23 6.50
CA ALA A 43 22.59 5.66 6.46
C ALA A 43 22.37 6.26 7.85
N SER A 44 21.59 5.59 8.72
CA SER A 44 21.37 6.03 10.10
C SER A 44 22.64 6.00 10.97
N GLY A 45 23.65 5.22 10.57
CA GLY A 45 24.98 5.18 11.20
C GLY A 45 25.85 6.42 10.96
N GLY A 46 25.47 7.30 10.02
CA GLY A 46 26.16 8.56 9.73
C GLY A 46 27.50 8.43 9.00
N GLY A 47 28.15 9.57 8.74
CA GLY A 47 29.44 9.62 8.05
C GLY A 47 29.38 9.22 6.57
N ILE A 48 30.36 8.44 6.09
CA ILE A 48 30.42 7.97 4.69
C ILE A 48 29.24 7.07 4.31
N LEU A 49 28.59 6.44 5.30
CA LEU A 49 27.46 5.54 5.08
C LEU A 49 26.15 6.29 4.77
N SER A 50 26.08 7.60 5.02
CA SER A 50 24.95 8.44 4.58
C SER A 50 24.72 8.40 3.06
N PHE A 51 25.73 8.02 2.28
CA PHE A 51 25.64 7.83 0.84
C PHE A 51 24.59 6.78 0.43
N PHE A 52 24.30 5.78 1.29
CA PHE A 52 23.31 4.74 1.01
C PHE A 52 21.87 5.28 0.90
N HIS A 53 21.57 6.44 1.50
CA HIS A 53 20.28 7.14 1.38
C HIS A 53 20.28 8.20 0.26
N SER A 54 21.24 8.15 -0.65
CA SER A 54 21.21 9.02 -1.83
C SER A 54 20.10 8.55 -2.79
N SER A 55 19.40 9.51 -3.41
CA SER A 55 18.30 9.21 -4.34
C SER A 55 18.74 8.31 -5.51
N ILE A 56 20.02 8.35 -5.91
CA ILE A 56 20.56 7.49 -6.95
C ILE A 56 20.56 6.01 -6.50
N ILE A 57 20.96 5.74 -5.26
CA ILE A 57 21.05 4.37 -4.74
C ILE A 57 19.65 3.78 -4.55
N LEU A 58 18.74 4.53 -3.91
CA LEU A 58 17.37 4.09 -3.67
C LEU A 58 16.61 3.88 -4.98
N ASN A 59 16.67 4.82 -5.93
CA ASN A 59 15.97 4.68 -7.22
C ASN A 59 16.52 3.55 -8.11
N THR A 60 17.70 2.99 -7.79
CA THR A 60 18.31 1.91 -8.57
C THR A 60 18.39 0.59 -7.81
N VAL A 61 17.82 0.50 -6.61
CA VAL A 61 17.96 -0.68 -5.73
C VAL A 61 17.46 -1.97 -6.39
N VAL A 62 16.35 -1.92 -7.14
CA VAL A 62 15.82 -3.07 -7.89
C VAL A 62 16.80 -3.54 -8.97
N TYR A 63 17.47 -2.61 -9.68
CA TYR A 63 18.48 -2.97 -10.67
C TYR A 63 19.75 -3.53 -10.02
N GLN A 64 20.12 -3.04 -8.84
CA GLN A 64 21.23 -3.57 -8.06
C GLN A 64 20.92 -5.01 -7.58
N ALA A 65 19.72 -5.23 -7.05
CA ALA A 65 19.22 -6.55 -6.65
C ALA A 65 19.25 -7.53 -7.83
N ALA A 66 18.66 -7.14 -8.97
CA ALA A 66 18.69 -7.91 -10.21
C ALA A 66 20.13 -8.26 -10.66
N PHE A 67 21.03 -7.28 -10.64
CA PHE A 67 22.43 -7.49 -11.02
C PHE A 67 23.12 -8.51 -10.10
N ILE A 68 22.93 -8.42 -8.78
CA ILE A 68 23.49 -9.36 -7.81
C ILE A 68 22.94 -10.77 -8.04
N CYS A 69 21.64 -10.93 -8.31
CA CYS A 69 21.03 -12.23 -8.61
C CYS A 69 21.65 -12.89 -9.85
N ILE A 70 21.76 -12.12 -10.94
CA ILE A 70 22.37 -12.59 -12.20
C ILE A 70 23.84 -12.94 -11.98
N LEU A 71 24.57 -12.11 -11.23
CA LEU A 71 25.96 -12.35 -10.88
C LEU A 71 26.12 -13.63 -10.06
N GLU A 72 25.24 -13.89 -9.11
CA GLU A 72 25.27 -15.09 -8.26
C GLU A 72 25.12 -16.37 -9.09
N VAL A 73 24.12 -16.41 -9.99
CA VAL A 73 23.93 -17.53 -10.92
C VAL A 73 25.14 -17.68 -11.85
N ALA A 74 25.62 -16.58 -12.42
CA ALA A 74 26.77 -16.56 -13.32
C ALA A 74 28.04 -17.10 -12.65
N LEU A 75 28.34 -16.65 -11.43
CA LEU A 75 29.50 -17.12 -10.66
C LEU A 75 29.36 -18.59 -10.25
N GLY A 76 28.16 -19.04 -9.88
CA GLY A 76 27.89 -20.44 -9.58
C GLY A 76 28.17 -21.34 -10.79
N VAL A 77 27.68 -20.97 -11.99
CA VAL A 77 27.94 -21.70 -13.23
C VAL A 77 29.42 -21.69 -13.60
N LEU A 78 30.08 -20.53 -13.54
CA LEU A 78 31.51 -20.41 -13.83
C LEU A 78 32.37 -21.27 -12.90
N LEU A 79 32.01 -21.35 -11.61
CA LEU A 79 32.68 -22.18 -10.62
C LEU A 79 32.55 -23.67 -10.94
N LEU A 80 31.34 -24.12 -11.29
CA LEU A 80 31.09 -25.51 -11.68
C LEU A 80 31.87 -25.85 -12.95
N LEU A 81 31.79 -25.03 -13.99
CA LEU A 81 32.52 -25.23 -15.24
C LEU A 81 34.04 -25.16 -15.09
N GLY A 82 34.53 -24.50 -14.03
CA GLY A 82 35.96 -24.31 -13.77
C GLY A 82 36.59 -23.25 -14.66
N MET A 83 35.80 -22.25 -15.07
CA MET A 83 36.28 -21.12 -15.87
C MET A 83 36.77 -19.98 -14.97
N TRP A 84 37.82 -19.29 -15.41
CA TRP A 84 38.43 -18.14 -14.70
C TRP A 84 38.55 -18.32 -13.17
N PRO A 85 39.09 -19.44 -12.67
CA PRO A 85 38.99 -19.79 -11.25
C PRO A 85 39.62 -18.74 -10.32
N ARG A 86 40.63 -17.99 -10.77
CA ARG A 86 41.20 -16.89 -9.99
C ARG A 86 40.20 -15.75 -9.78
N LEU A 87 39.53 -15.31 -10.84
CA LEU A 87 38.54 -14.22 -10.78
C LEU A 87 37.31 -14.68 -9.98
N VAL A 88 36.76 -15.85 -10.33
CA VAL A 88 35.56 -16.39 -9.68
C VAL A 88 35.79 -16.59 -8.19
N SER A 89 36.91 -17.19 -7.77
CA SER A 89 37.19 -17.36 -6.34
C SER A 89 37.33 -16.04 -5.58
N TRP A 90 37.89 -14.99 -6.21
CA TRP A 90 37.96 -13.65 -5.60
C TRP A 90 36.59 -13.01 -5.47
N LEU A 91 35.76 -13.06 -6.51
CA LEU A 91 34.41 -12.50 -6.49
C LEU A 91 33.51 -13.23 -5.48
N LEU A 92 33.56 -14.57 -5.45
CA LEU A 92 32.84 -15.37 -4.45
C LEU A 92 33.27 -15.03 -3.02
N LEU A 93 34.57 -14.85 -2.79
CA LEU A 93 35.11 -14.50 -1.47
C LEU A 93 34.67 -13.10 -1.05
N LEU A 94 34.73 -12.12 -1.95
CA LEU A 94 34.28 -10.75 -1.66
C LEU A 94 32.77 -10.71 -1.37
N MET A 95 31.99 -11.42 -2.18
CA MET A 95 30.54 -11.48 -2.04
C MET A 95 30.12 -12.16 -0.73
N ILE A 96 30.73 -13.30 -0.37
CA ILE A 96 30.39 -13.97 0.90
C ILE A 96 30.85 -13.16 2.11
N ILE A 97 31.99 -12.46 2.05
CA ILE A 97 32.42 -11.57 3.14
C ILE A 97 31.42 -10.44 3.33
N PHE A 98 30.95 -9.83 2.23
CA PHE A 98 29.92 -8.81 2.26
C PHE A 98 28.62 -9.33 2.88
N PHE A 99 28.08 -10.46 2.39
CA PHE A 99 26.85 -11.04 2.95
C PHE A 99 27.01 -11.50 4.40
N THR A 100 28.14 -12.12 4.77
CA THR A 100 28.42 -12.51 6.16
C THR A 100 28.44 -11.30 7.09
N TRP A 101 28.92 -10.15 6.61
CA TRP A 101 28.88 -8.90 7.37
C TRP A 101 27.44 -8.38 7.53
N LEU A 102 26.63 -8.38 6.46
CA LEU A 102 25.21 -8.00 6.53
C LEU A 102 24.41 -8.91 7.47
N THR A 103 24.54 -10.23 7.29
CA THR A 103 23.80 -11.23 8.08
C THR A 103 24.28 -11.27 9.52
N GLY A 104 25.58 -11.08 9.76
CA GLY A 104 26.14 -10.91 11.10
C GLY A 104 25.59 -9.67 11.79
N PHE A 105 25.48 -8.54 11.08
CA PHE A 105 24.87 -7.33 11.62
C PHE A 105 23.42 -7.60 12.06
N SER A 106 22.57 -8.16 11.20
CA SER A 106 21.19 -8.52 11.55
C SER A 106 21.09 -9.51 12.70
N ALA A 107 21.99 -10.50 12.77
CA ALA A 107 21.99 -11.50 13.84
C ALA A 107 22.31 -10.91 15.22
N PHE A 108 23.11 -9.84 15.28
CA PHE A 108 23.48 -9.19 16.55
C PHE A 108 22.57 -8.03 16.93
N THR A 109 22.03 -7.28 15.97
CA THR A 109 21.17 -6.13 16.25
C THR A 109 19.68 -6.46 16.27
N GLY A 110 19.25 -7.53 15.59
CA GLY A 110 17.85 -7.90 15.47
C GLY A 110 17.00 -6.90 14.67
N GLN A 111 17.63 -5.94 13.97
CA GLN A 111 16.93 -4.85 13.27
C GLN A 111 16.30 -5.28 11.95
N VAL A 112 16.75 -6.38 11.35
CA VAL A 112 16.18 -6.96 10.12
C VAL A 112 15.82 -8.41 10.40
N THR A 113 14.56 -8.77 10.18
CA THR A 113 13.96 -10.05 10.59
C THR A 113 14.26 -11.20 9.61
N ASP A 114 14.61 -10.91 8.36
CA ASP A 114 15.01 -11.90 7.35
C ASP A 114 16.17 -11.36 6.49
N CYS A 115 17.18 -12.19 6.25
CA CYS A 115 18.36 -11.85 5.45
C CYS A 115 18.15 -11.94 3.93
N GLY A 116 16.97 -12.35 3.44
CA GLY A 116 16.59 -12.33 2.03
C GLY A 116 17.40 -13.27 1.12
N CYS A 117 18.21 -14.16 1.69
CA CYS A 117 19.12 -15.02 0.93
C CYS A 117 18.40 -16.02 0.00
N PHE A 118 17.20 -16.46 0.38
CA PHE A 118 16.35 -17.32 -0.45
C PHE A 118 14.99 -16.66 -0.73
N GLY A 119 14.90 -15.33 -0.58
CA GLY A 119 13.62 -14.63 -0.61
C GLY A 119 12.55 -15.31 0.26
N ASP A 120 11.30 -15.21 -0.17
CA ASP A 120 10.15 -15.78 0.55
C ASP A 120 10.03 -17.31 0.40
N ALA A 121 10.87 -17.95 -0.44
CA ALA A 121 10.80 -19.38 -0.68
C ALA A 121 11.27 -20.21 0.53
N ILE A 122 12.31 -19.72 1.23
CA ILE A 122 12.86 -20.34 2.45
C ILE A 122 13.26 -19.20 3.40
N PRO A 123 12.32 -18.66 4.19
CA PRO A 123 12.64 -17.63 5.16
C PRO A 123 13.60 -18.21 6.20
N LEU A 124 14.75 -17.57 6.36
CA LEU A 124 15.79 -17.99 7.29
C LEU A 124 15.96 -16.93 8.36
N THR A 125 15.97 -17.36 9.62
CA THR A 125 16.25 -16.43 10.72
C THR A 125 17.65 -15.82 10.55
N PRO A 126 17.89 -14.60 11.08
CA PRO A 126 19.18 -13.94 10.91
C PRO A 126 20.38 -14.79 11.35
N LEU A 127 20.20 -15.54 12.46
CA LEU A 127 21.22 -16.45 12.96
C LEU A 127 21.45 -17.66 12.05
N GLN A 128 20.39 -18.26 11.50
CA GLN A 128 20.51 -19.37 10.54
C GLN A 128 21.23 -18.92 9.27
N SER A 129 20.87 -17.74 8.75
CA SER A 129 21.52 -17.13 7.59
C SER A 129 23.00 -16.86 7.84
N PHE A 130 23.36 -16.32 8.99
CA PHE A 130 24.76 -16.07 9.38
C PHE A 130 25.58 -17.36 9.47
N TYR A 131 25.05 -18.42 10.09
CA TYR A 131 25.74 -19.72 10.15
C TYR A 131 25.93 -20.35 8.77
N LYS A 132 24.92 -20.27 7.91
CA LYS A 132 25.00 -20.73 6.52
C LYS A 132 26.12 -19.98 5.77
N ASP A 133 26.19 -18.65 5.91
CA ASP A 133 27.24 -17.86 5.26
C ASP A 133 28.64 -18.19 5.81
N LEU A 134 28.78 -18.46 7.11
CA LEU A 134 30.04 -18.92 7.71
C LEU A 134 30.51 -20.27 7.14
N VAL A 135 29.58 -21.23 7.01
CA VAL A 135 29.88 -22.54 6.39
C VAL A 135 30.30 -22.36 4.93
N LEU A 136 29.57 -21.53 4.17
CA LEU A 136 29.93 -21.21 2.78
C LEU A 136 31.28 -20.51 2.69
N MET A 137 31.59 -19.60 3.62
CA MET A 137 32.88 -18.92 3.68
C MET A 137 34.03 -19.92 3.85
N VAL A 138 33.88 -20.92 4.72
CA VAL A 138 34.89 -21.99 4.86
C VAL A 138 35.07 -22.77 3.55
N LEU A 139 33.98 -23.15 2.89
CA LEU A 139 34.04 -23.85 1.60
C LEU A 139 34.69 -22.97 0.50
N ILE A 140 34.38 -21.68 0.47
CA ILE A 140 34.95 -20.72 -0.47
C ILE A 140 36.44 -20.49 -0.19
N ILE A 141 36.89 -20.49 1.07
CA ILE A 141 38.32 -20.42 1.41
C ILE A 141 39.08 -21.65 0.89
N ILE A 142 38.49 -22.84 0.99
CA ILE A 142 39.07 -24.07 0.42
C ILE A 142 39.20 -23.93 -1.11
N ILE A 143 38.15 -23.45 -1.78
CA ILE A 143 38.15 -23.18 -3.23
C ILE A 143 39.22 -22.15 -3.57
N PHE A 144 39.29 -21.06 -2.82
CA PHE A 144 40.24 -19.96 -3.01
C PHE A 144 41.67 -20.45 -2.88
N ALA A 145 42.00 -21.23 -1.84
CA ALA A 145 43.32 -21.84 -1.69
C ALA A 145 43.63 -22.84 -2.83
N GLY A 146 42.61 -23.58 -3.29
CA GLY A 146 42.69 -24.54 -4.38
C GLY A 146 42.59 -23.96 -5.80
N ARG A 147 42.40 -22.64 -5.96
CA ARG A 147 41.99 -22.01 -7.23
C ARG A 147 42.89 -22.30 -8.42
N ASN A 148 44.20 -22.48 -8.19
CA ASN A 148 45.16 -22.79 -9.25
C ASN A 148 45.13 -24.26 -9.72
N ARG A 149 44.37 -25.13 -9.04
CA ARG A 149 44.20 -26.56 -9.38
C ARG A 149 42.87 -26.85 -10.06
N ILE A 150 42.06 -25.82 -10.29
CA ILE A 150 40.75 -25.94 -10.93
C ILE A 150 40.95 -25.96 -12.44
N ASN A 151 40.63 -27.10 -13.05
CA ASN A 151 40.61 -27.26 -14.50
C ASN A 151 39.17 -27.17 -15.02
N ARG A 152 39.04 -26.80 -16.29
CA ARG A 152 37.76 -26.79 -17.01
C ARG A 152 37.18 -28.20 -17.08
N LEU A 153 35.89 -28.33 -16.80
CA LEU A 153 35.18 -29.61 -16.89
C LEU A 153 34.80 -29.96 -18.34
N LEU A 154 34.53 -28.94 -19.17
CA LEU A 154 34.07 -29.08 -20.54
C LEU A 154 35.00 -28.34 -21.51
N PRO A 155 34.91 -28.62 -22.82
CA PRO A 155 35.61 -27.85 -23.85
C PRO A 155 35.22 -26.37 -23.79
N ALA A 156 36.18 -25.48 -24.12
CA ALA A 156 36.01 -24.03 -23.96
C ALA A 156 34.75 -23.49 -24.63
N VAL A 157 34.47 -23.90 -25.87
CA VAL A 157 33.30 -23.45 -26.64
C VAL A 157 32.00 -23.82 -25.92
N LEU A 158 31.90 -25.05 -25.42
CA LEU A 158 30.71 -25.51 -24.69
C LEU A 158 30.56 -24.80 -23.34
N SER A 159 31.65 -24.58 -22.61
CA SER A 159 31.61 -23.82 -21.36
C SER A 159 31.16 -22.38 -21.57
N PHE A 160 31.64 -21.71 -22.63
CA PHE A 160 31.17 -20.37 -22.99
C PHE A 160 29.70 -20.38 -23.40
N ALA A 161 29.28 -21.35 -24.22
CA ALA A 161 27.89 -21.47 -24.64
C ALA A 161 26.94 -21.64 -23.43
N ILE A 162 27.28 -22.53 -22.49
CA ILE A 162 26.49 -22.73 -21.26
C ILE A 162 26.47 -21.44 -20.42
N PHE A 163 27.62 -20.81 -20.21
CA PHE A 163 27.70 -19.56 -19.44
C PHE A 163 26.82 -18.47 -20.04
N PHE A 164 26.96 -18.16 -21.33
CA PHE A 164 26.16 -17.12 -21.98
C PHE A 164 24.67 -17.49 -22.02
N ALA A 165 24.33 -18.75 -22.27
CA ALA A 165 22.95 -19.21 -22.26
C ALA A 165 22.31 -19.04 -20.88
N THR A 166 22.98 -19.47 -19.80
CA THR A 166 22.45 -19.33 -18.44
C THR A 166 22.38 -17.87 -18.01
N THR A 167 23.37 -17.04 -18.33
CA THR A 167 23.31 -15.59 -18.02
C THR A 167 22.18 -14.90 -18.79
N ALA A 168 22.02 -15.20 -20.09
CA ALA A 168 20.91 -14.67 -20.88
C ALA A 168 19.55 -15.13 -20.34
N PHE A 169 19.45 -16.40 -19.91
CA PHE A 169 18.26 -16.91 -19.25
C PHE A 169 17.95 -16.17 -17.95
N SER A 170 18.93 -15.95 -17.07
CA SER A 170 18.73 -15.18 -15.84
C SER A 170 18.30 -13.73 -16.11
N ILE A 171 18.87 -13.08 -17.13
CA ILE A 171 18.44 -11.74 -17.58
C ILE A 171 16.99 -11.79 -18.07
N TRP A 172 16.62 -12.79 -18.86
CA TRP A 172 15.25 -12.98 -19.33
C TRP A 172 14.26 -13.21 -18.18
N VAL A 173 14.61 -14.06 -17.21
CA VAL A 173 13.80 -14.32 -16.01
C VAL A 173 13.51 -13.01 -15.27
N VAL A 174 14.56 -12.26 -14.90
CA VAL A 174 14.43 -10.98 -14.19
C VAL A 174 13.56 -9.98 -14.96
N ASN A 175 13.80 -9.82 -16.26
CA ASN A 175 13.00 -8.89 -17.08
C ASN A 175 11.54 -9.34 -17.23
N SER A 176 11.29 -10.65 -17.21
CA SER A 176 9.94 -11.20 -17.31
C SER A 176 9.18 -10.95 -16.01
N VAL A 177 9.76 -11.27 -14.85
CA VAL A 177 9.08 -11.09 -13.55
C VAL A 177 8.85 -9.62 -13.19
N LEU A 178 9.73 -8.71 -13.62
CA LEU A 178 9.51 -7.27 -13.46
C LEU A 178 8.36 -6.73 -14.34
N LYS A 179 7.94 -7.48 -15.36
CA LYS A 179 6.85 -7.08 -16.27
C LYS A 179 5.54 -7.81 -15.99
N TYR A 180 5.60 -9.08 -15.59
CA TYR A 180 4.46 -10.00 -15.52
C TYR A 180 4.28 -10.63 -14.13
N ASP A 181 4.92 -10.08 -13.10
CA ASP A 181 4.99 -10.65 -11.73
C ASP A 181 5.76 -11.98 -11.67
N VAL A 182 5.91 -12.51 -10.45
CA VAL A 182 6.70 -13.71 -10.16
C VAL A 182 6.16 -14.98 -10.86
N PHE A 183 7.05 -15.88 -11.31
CA PHE A 183 6.61 -17.17 -11.89
C PHE A 183 6.06 -18.12 -10.83
N ILE A 184 6.67 -18.11 -9.64
CA ILE A 184 6.22 -18.88 -8.49
C ILE A 184 6.00 -17.90 -7.35
N ASP A 185 4.75 -17.81 -6.89
CA ASP A 185 4.36 -16.92 -5.80
C ASP A 185 4.54 -17.62 -4.45
N PHE A 186 5.55 -17.20 -3.70
CA PHE A 186 5.83 -17.67 -2.33
C PHE A 186 5.24 -16.75 -1.26
N ARG A 187 4.62 -15.63 -1.67
CA ARG A 187 4.11 -14.60 -0.75
C ARG A 187 2.85 -15.07 -0.03
N PRO A 188 2.50 -14.48 1.11
CA PRO A 188 1.26 -14.80 1.83
C PRO A 188 -0.03 -14.54 1.02
N TYR A 189 0.04 -13.65 0.03
CA TYR A 189 -1.09 -13.24 -0.84
C TYR A 189 -1.13 -13.98 -2.19
N LYS A 190 -0.58 -15.19 -2.29
CA LYS A 190 -0.66 -15.99 -3.51
C LYS A 190 -2.09 -16.48 -3.77
N VAL A 191 -2.39 -16.79 -5.03
CA VAL A 191 -3.67 -17.39 -5.42
C VAL A 191 -3.98 -18.64 -4.59
N GLY A 192 -5.21 -18.71 -4.06
CA GLY A 192 -5.72 -19.78 -3.22
C GLY A 192 -5.56 -19.56 -1.72
N ASN A 193 -4.79 -18.56 -1.28
CA ASN A 193 -4.68 -18.22 0.15
C ASN A 193 -5.85 -17.31 0.59
N ASN A 194 -6.31 -17.50 1.81
CA ASN A 194 -7.25 -16.60 2.49
C ASN A 194 -6.50 -15.62 3.41
N ILE A 195 -6.70 -14.32 3.19
CA ILE A 195 -5.99 -13.25 3.91
C ILE A 195 -6.35 -13.28 5.40
N ALA A 196 -7.64 -13.35 5.75
CA ALA A 196 -8.10 -13.41 7.14
C ALA A 196 -7.53 -14.63 7.89
N GLU A 197 -7.51 -15.81 7.25
CA GLU A 197 -6.92 -17.01 7.85
C GLU A 197 -5.40 -16.88 8.06
N GLN A 198 -4.68 -16.18 7.17
CA GLN A 198 -3.24 -15.94 7.33
C GLN A 198 -2.91 -14.85 8.37
N MET A 199 -3.91 -14.05 8.78
CA MET A 199 -3.84 -13.08 9.87
C MET A 199 -4.18 -13.68 11.23
N ALA A 200 -4.97 -14.76 11.26
CA ALA A 200 -5.41 -15.38 12.49
C ALA A 200 -4.25 -15.99 13.31
N ILE A 201 -4.29 -15.78 14.62
CA ILE A 201 -3.44 -16.46 15.60
C ILE A 201 -4.21 -17.68 16.12
N PRO A 202 -3.72 -18.92 15.95
CA PRO A 202 -4.36 -20.11 16.53
C PRO A 202 -4.43 -20.04 18.06
N ASP A 203 -5.50 -20.60 18.65
CA ASP A 203 -5.70 -20.60 20.11
C ASP A 203 -4.58 -21.32 20.89
N ASP A 204 -3.92 -22.28 20.26
CA ASP A 204 -2.82 -23.08 20.83
C ASP A 204 -1.43 -22.50 20.52
N ALA A 205 -1.37 -21.33 19.90
CA ALA A 205 -0.14 -20.74 19.44
C ALA A 205 0.73 -20.22 20.62
N PRO A 206 2.06 -20.45 20.60
CA PRO A 206 2.94 -19.99 21.65
C PRO A 206 2.94 -18.46 21.74
N ALA A 207 2.65 -17.93 22.93
CA ALA A 207 2.71 -16.50 23.21
C ALA A 207 4.16 -15.98 23.22
N PRO A 208 4.38 -14.70 22.88
CA PRO A 208 5.71 -14.10 22.94
C PRO A 208 6.25 -14.10 24.37
N VAL A 209 7.51 -14.50 24.51
CA VAL A 209 8.26 -14.43 25.77
C VAL A 209 9.09 -13.16 25.78
N VAL A 210 8.76 -12.23 26.68
CA VAL A 210 9.46 -10.96 26.86
C VAL A 210 10.17 -10.93 28.21
N GLU A 211 11.43 -10.49 28.22
CA GLU A 211 12.19 -10.16 29.42
C GLU A 211 12.04 -8.67 29.71
N MET A 212 11.25 -8.35 30.72
CA MET A 212 11.06 -7.00 31.24
C MET A 212 12.22 -6.67 32.19
N GLN A 213 13.03 -5.69 31.82
CA GLN A 213 14.15 -5.20 32.63
C GLN A 213 13.77 -3.88 33.31
N TYR A 214 13.59 -3.90 34.62
CA TYR A 214 13.30 -2.73 35.44
C TYR A 214 14.60 -2.16 36.00
N ILE A 215 14.91 -0.92 35.66
CA ILE A 215 16.14 -0.25 36.08
C ILE A 215 15.82 0.67 37.25
N TYR A 216 16.53 0.48 38.35
CA TYR A 216 16.41 1.28 39.56
C TYR A 216 17.73 1.96 39.89
N ARG A 217 17.68 3.21 40.35
CA ARG A 217 18.85 3.94 40.83
C ARG A 217 18.82 4.04 42.35
N ASN A 218 19.94 3.78 42.98
CA ASN A 218 20.08 3.89 44.43
C ASN A 218 20.29 5.36 44.81
N LYS A 219 19.42 5.92 45.64
CA LYS A 219 19.45 7.35 46.01
C LYS A 219 20.68 7.76 46.84
N GLN A 220 21.33 6.81 47.51
CA GLN A 220 22.48 7.08 48.39
C GLN A 220 23.83 6.92 47.68
N SER A 221 23.94 5.92 46.81
CA SER A 221 25.20 5.58 46.13
C SER A 221 25.25 5.98 44.66
N GLY A 222 24.12 6.37 44.07
CA GLY A 222 23.99 6.68 42.64
C GLY A 222 24.13 5.48 41.69
N LYS A 223 24.30 4.26 42.21
CA LYS A 223 24.46 3.04 41.40
C LYS A 223 23.13 2.53 40.88
N GLU A 224 23.15 1.97 39.68
CA GLU A 224 21.98 1.34 39.06
C GLU A 224 21.94 -0.16 39.34
N GLY A 225 20.74 -0.66 39.63
CA GLY A 225 20.41 -2.08 39.72
C GLY A 225 19.32 -2.43 38.72
N VAL A 226 19.33 -3.66 38.22
CA VAL A 226 18.40 -4.12 37.19
C VAL A 226 17.68 -5.37 37.68
N ALA A 227 16.35 -5.34 37.73
CA ALA A 227 15.50 -6.51 37.94
C ALA A 227 15.02 -7.04 36.59
N LYS A 228 15.14 -8.35 36.36
CA LYS A 228 14.72 -9.00 35.12
C LYS A 228 13.56 -9.96 35.39
N ILE A 229 12.48 -9.84 34.63
CA ILE A 229 11.29 -10.67 34.78
C ILE A 229 10.90 -11.18 33.40
N ARG A 230 10.76 -12.50 33.25
CA ARG A 230 10.21 -13.09 32.02
C ARG A 230 8.69 -13.26 32.12
N SER A 231 7.98 -12.98 31.02
CA SER A 231 6.51 -13.08 30.96
C SER A 231 5.95 -14.50 31.15
N ASP A 232 6.71 -15.53 30.78
CA ASP A 232 6.34 -16.94 30.94
C ASP A 232 6.53 -17.46 32.38
N GLU A 233 7.47 -16.88 33.12
CA GLU A 233 7.78 -17.27 34.50
C GLU A 233 7.00 -16.45 35.55
N ASN A 234 6.52 -15.25 35.19
CA ASN A 234 5.80 -14.31 36.08
C ASN A 234 6.46 -14.10 37.45
N ASN A 235 7.79 -14.19 37.51
CA ASN A 235 8.54 -14.19 38.75
C ASN A 235 8.76 -12.77 39.29
N MET A 236 7.79 -12.26 40.06
CA MET A 236 7.86 -10.95 40.72
C MET A 236 8.91 -10.86 41.83
N ASP A 237 9.52 -11.98 42.25
CA ASP A 237 10.53 -11.97 43.32
C ASP A 237 11.79 -11.19 42.93
N ALA A 238 12.05 -11.05 41.63
CA ALA A 238 13.14 -10.23 41.10
C ALA A 238 13.03 -8.74 41.49
N LEU A 239 11.83 -8.25 41.83
CA LEU A 239 11.59 -6.86 42.25
C LEU A 239 11.76 -6.64 43.76
N LYS A 240 11.73 -7.70 44.57
CA LYS A 240 11.83 -7.62 46.05
C LYS A 240 13.05 -6.80 46.55
N PRO A 241 14.25 -6.91 45.95
CA PRO A 241 15.42 -6.13 46.38
C PRO A 241 15.29 -4.61 46.19
N PHE A 242 14.34 -4.17 45.35
CA PHE A 242 14.12 -2.77 44.96
C PHE A 242 12.82 -2.18 45.56
N GLY A 243 12.15 -2.89 46.47
CA GLY A 243 10.86 -2.50 47.02
C GLY A 243 10.88 -1.33 48.02
N ASP A 244 12.05 -0.92 48.52
CA ASP A 244 12.19 0.21 49.44
C ASP A 244 12.32 1.55 48.69
N SER A 245 11.22 2.31 48.65
CA SER A 245 11.12 3.62 47.98
C SER A 245 12.03 4.71 48.58
N ASN A 246 12.53 4.52 49.80
CA ASN A 246 13.49 5.45 50.41
C ASN A 246 14.92 5.22 49.90
N THR A 247 15.20 4.02 49.39
CA THR A 247 16.55 3.59 48.97
C THR A 247 16.70 3.54 47.46
N TRP A 248 15.64 3.17 46.73
CA TRP A 248 15.65 3.00 45.29
C TRP A 248 14.61 3.90 44.60
N GLU A 249 14.98 4.47 43.46
CA GLU A 249 14.07 5.16 42.53
C GLU A 249 13.97 4.38 41.23
N PHE A 250 12.76 4.23 40.70
CA PHE A 250 12.55 3.66 39.37
C PHE A 250 13.01 4.66 38.31
N VAL A 251 13.81 4.19 37.36
CA VAL A 251 14.33 5.01 36.26
C VAL A 251 13.57 4.74 34.98
N GLU A 252 13.63 3.49 34.51
CA GLU A 252 13.02 3.10 33.24
C GLU A 252 12.76 1.58 33.22
N ARG A 253 11.88 1.17 32.30
CA ARG A 253 11.67 -0.22 31.94
C ARG A 253 12.12 -0.42 30.49
N LYS A 254 12.93 -1.45 30.26
CA LYS A 254 13.36 -1.90 28.93
C LYS A 254 12.86 -3.31 28.70
N ASP A 255 12.15 -3.51 27.61
CA ASP A 255 11.64 -4.82 27.23
C ASP A 255 12.56 -5.45 26.19
N LYS A 256 12.94 -6.71 26.42
CA LYS A 256 13.72 -7.51 25.49
C LYS A 256 12.90 -8.72 25.07
N VAL A 257 12.49 -8.78 23.81
CA VAL A 257 11.83 -9.97 23.25
C VAL A 257 12.85 -11.12 23.25
N ILE A 258 12.54 -12.21 23.95
CA ILE A 258 13.36 -13.43 24.03
C ILE A 258 12.88 -14.44 22.99
N ASP A 259 11.55 -14.59 22.89
CA ASP A 259 10.88 -15.37 21.86
C ASP A 259 9.69 -14.55 21.35
N ALA A 260 9.58 -14.41 20.03
CA ALA A 260 8.47 -13.66 19.43
C ALA A 260 7.16 -14.48 19.41
N GLY A 261 7.21 -15.76 19.77
CA GLY A 261 6.06 -16.64 19.74
C GLY A 261 5.60 -16.93 18.31
N PHE A 262 4.32 -17.25 18.15
CA PHE A 262 3.71 -17.40 16.83
C PHE A 262 3.43 -16.03 16.20
N ILE A 263 3.99 -15.80 15.02
CA ILE A 263 3.71 -14.62 14.20
C ILE A 263 2.89 -15.09 13.00
N PRO A 264 1.67 -14.55 12.78
CA PRO A 264 0.90 -14.78 11.57
C PRO A 264 1.70 -14.46 10.30
N LYS A 265 1.34 -15.06 9.16
CA LYS A 265 2.05 -14.77 7.91
C LYS A 265 1.73 -13.37 7.37
N ILE A 266 0.57 -12.83 7.74
CA ILE A 266 0.13 -11.47 7.44
C ILE A 266 -0.13 -10.78 8.77
N THR A 267 0.54 -9.67 9.04
CA THR A 267 0.43 -8.97 10.33
C THR A 267 -0.08 -7.55 10.22
N ASP A 268 -0.04 -6.99 9.02
CA ASP A 268 -0.10 -5.55 8.74
C ASP A 268 -1.08 -5.20 7.61
N PHE A 269 -1.84 -6.19 7.11
CA PHE A 269 -2.89 -5.92 6.14
C PHE A 269 -4.00 -5.10 6.78
N ALA A 270 -4.19 -3.88 6.25
CA ALA A 270 -5.27 -3.00 6.61
C ALA A 270 -5.77 -2.28 5.36
N VAL A 271 -7.08 -2.06 5.29
CA VAL A 271 -7.75 -1.27 4.26
C VAL A 271 -8.40 -0.09 4.95
N LEU A 272 -7.81 1.10 4.79
CA LEU A 272 -8.22 2.30 5.50
C LEU A 272 -8.90 3.29 4.56
N HIS A 273 -9.99 3.91 4.98
CA HIS A 273 -10.56 5.10 4.34
C HIS A 273 -9.63 6.30 4.45
N GLU A 274 -9.96 7.36 3.71
CA GLU A 274 -9.21 8.62 3.72
C GLU A 274 -9.22 9.32 5.09
N ASP A 275 -10.24 9.07 5.90
CA ASP A 275 -10.40 9.58 7.27
C ASP A 275 -9.71 8.70 8.32
N GLY A 276 -9.20 7.53 7.92
CA GLY A 276 -8.58 6.53 8.78
C GLY A 276 -9.53 5.46 9.33
N GLU A 277 -10.79 5.41 8.87
CA GLU A 277 -11.70 4.29 9.20
C GLU A 277 -11.15 2.97 8.63
N ASP A 278 -11.13 1.93 9.46
CA ASP A 278 -10.66 0.59 9.07
C ASP A 278 -11.84 -0.26 8.57
N ILE A 279 -11.83 -0.59 7.28
CA ILE A 279 -12.83 -1.44 6.62
C ILE A 279 -12.32 -2.84 6.30
N THR A 280 -11.18 -3.24 6.88
CA THR A 280 -10.51 -4.51 6.59
C THR A 280 -11.44 -5.70 6.78
N ASP A 281 -12.16 -5.77 7.90
CA ASP A 281 -13.08 -6.87 8.18
C ASP A 281 -14.23 -6.95 7.17
N GLN A 282 -14.70 -5.79 6.66
CA GLN A 282 -15.75 -5.73 5.65
C GLN A 282 -15.25 -6.31 4.33
N VAL A 283 -14.04 -5.95 3.90
CA VAL A 283 -13.40 -6.50 2.69
C VAL A 283 -13.16 -7.99 2.82
N LEU A 284 -12.67 -8.43 3.98
CA LEU A 284 -12.24 -9.82 4.18
C LEU A 284 -13.41 -10.79 4.42
N HIS A 285 -14.57 -10.32 4.85
CA HIS A 285 -15.76 -11.15 5.08
C HIS A 285 -16.88 -10.87 4.08
N PHE A 286 -16.60 -10.15 2.99
CA PHE A 286 -17.58 -9.95 1.94
C PHE A 286 -17.86 -11.26 1.19
N ASP A 287 -19.12 -11.69 1.20
CA ASP A 287 -19.54 -13.01 0.72
C ASP A 287 -19.44 -13.20 -0.80
N ASP A 288 -19.50 -12.10 -1.56
CA ASP A 288 -19.42 -12.11 -3.03
C ASP A 288 -18.01 -11.72 -3.54
N TYR A 289 -17.84 -11.62 -4.85
CA TYR A 289 -16.57 -11.26 -5.47
C TYR A 289 -16.29 -9.75 -5.35
N LEU A 290 -15.02 -9.42 -5.09
CA LEU A 290 -14.49 -8.05 -5.15
C LEU A 290 -13.27 -7.99 -6.05
N ILE A 291 -13.14 -6.88 -6.78
CA ILE A 291 -11.92 -6.58 -7.53
C ILE A 291 -11.12 -5.56 -6.73
N MET A 292 -9.91 -5.94 -6.32
CA MET A 292 -8.97 -5.07 -5.64
C MET A 292 -7.83 -4.71 -6.59
N VAL A 293 -7.65 -3.42 -6.86
CA VAL A 293 -6.55 -2.89 -7.66
C VAL A 293 -5.47 -2.36 -6.72
N VAL A 294 -4.31 -3.03 -6.67
CA VAL A 294 -3.23 -2.68 -5.74
C VAL A 294 -2.17 -1.86 -6.45
N SER A 295 -1.75 -0.76 -5.81
CA SER A 295 -0.63 0.07 -6.27
C SER A 295 0.21 0.60 -5.13
N ALA A 296 1.49 0.22 -5.09
CA ALA A 296 2.47 0.71 -4.11
C ALA A 296 2.95 2.16 -4.40
N GLY A 297 2.45 2.81 -5.46
CA GLY A 297 2.78 4.19 -5.79
C GLY A 297 2.17 4.60 -7.12
N LEU A 298 1.16 5.48 -7.08
CA LEU A 298 0.38 5.86 -8.26
C LEU A 298 1.20 6.61 -9.32
N ASP A 299 2.24 7.33 -8.91
CA ASP A 299 3.16 8.07 -9.77
C ASP A 299 4.10 7.17 -10.59
N HIS A 300 4.20 5.90 -10.23
CA HIS A 300 5.00 4.89 -10.92
C HIS A 300 4.17 3.97 -11.82
N THR A 301 2.98 4.42 -12.24
CA THR A 301 2.06 3.64 -13.09
C THR A 301 2.02 4.16 -14.53
N GLU A 302 1.71 3.28 -15.48
CA GLU A 302 1.53 3.64 -16.88
C GLU A 302 0.06 3.97 -17.17
N ARG A 303 -0.22 5.03 -17.93
CA ARG A 303 -1.60 5.44 -18.25
C ARG A 303 -2.44 4.32 -18.88
N SER A 304 -1.85 3.57 -19.83
CA SER A 304 -2.52 2.46 -20.50
C SER A 304 -2.91 1.31 -19.57
N ALA A 305 -2.30 1.21 -18.38
CA ALA A 305 -2.69 0.23 -17.37
C ALA A 305 -4.10 0.53 -16.86
N TRP A 306 -4.40 1.80 -16.63
CA TRP A 306 -5.65 2.26 -16.04
C TRP A 306 -6.80 2.28 -17.03
N ASP A 307 -6.53 2.49 -18.32
CA ASP A 307 -7.55 2.38 -19.37
C ASP A 307 -8.20 0.99 -19.35
N GLY A 308 -7.40 -0.08 -19.31
CA GLY A 308 -7.91 -1.45 -19.23
C GLY A 308 -8.56 -1.81 -17.90
N ILE A 309 -8.07 -1.25 -16.79
CA ILE A 309 -8.69 -1.44 -15.45
C ILE A 309 -10.06 -0.75 -15.40
N ASN A 310 -10.20 0.45 -15.97
CA ASN A 310 -11.47 1.16 -16.04
C ASN A 310 -12.49 0.40 -16.89
N GLU A 311 -12.08 -0.17 -18.03
CA GLU A 311 -12.95 -1.03 -18.84
C GLU A 311 -13.43 -2.26 -18.06
N LEU A 312 -12.52 -2.92 -17.34
CA LEU A 312 -12.86 -4.06 -16.48
C LEU A 312 -13.82 -3.64 -15.35
N GLN A 313 -13.55 -2.51 -14.69
CA GLN A 313 -14.36 -2.01 -13.58
C GLN A 313 -15.78 -1.68 -14.04
N GLN A 314 -15.97 -0.94 -15.14
CA GLN A 314 -17.30 -0.60 -15.64
C GLN A 314 -18.13 -1.85 -15.98
N ALA A 315 -17.50 -2.86 -16.58
CA ALA A 315 -18.16 -4.12 -16.90
C ALA A 315 -18.49 -4.95 -15.65
N ALA A 316 -17.61 -4.94 -14.65
CA ALA A 316 -17.82 -5.65 -13.39
C ALA A 316 -18.95 -5.03 -12.55
N GLU A 317 -19.00 -3.71 -12.47
CA GLU A 317 -20.02 -2.97 -11.73
C GLU A 317 -21.41 -3.11 -12.36
N ALA A 318 -21.50 -3.16 -13.70
CA ALA A 318 -22.75 -3.45 -14.40
C ALA A 318 -23.34 -4.84 -14.05
N GLU A 319 -22.51 -5.73 -13.49
CA GLU A 319 -22.89 -7.07 -13.03
C GLU A 319 -22.92 -7.18 -11.49
N GLY A 320 -22.72 -6.07 -10.78
CA GLY A 320 -22.80 -5.99 -9.32
C GLY A 320 -21.53 -6.41 -8.58
N ILE A 321 -20.37 -6.43 -9.24
CA ILE A 321 -19.07 -6.70 -8.62
C ILE A 321 -18.36 -5.37 -8.37
N SER A 322 -18.15 -5.02 -7.10
CA SER A 322 -17.46 -3.78 -6.74
C SER A 322 -15.96 -3.87 -7.02
N THR A 323 -15.40 -2.74 -7.45
CA THR A 323 -13.96 -2.54 -7.60
C THR A 323 -13.49 -1.50 -6.58
N PHE A 324 -12.29 -1.66 -6.01
CA PHE A 324 -11.65 -0.63 -5.20
C PHE A 324 -10.13 -0.63 -5.40
N GLY A 325 -9.49 0.51 -5.18
CA GLY A 325 -8.04 0.64 -5.17
C GLY A 325 -7.48 0.48 -3.77
N LEU A 326 -6.41 -0.30 -3.58
CA LEU A 326 -5.59 -0.29 -2.36
C LEU A 326 -4.23 0.33 -2.69
N VAL A 327 -3.94 1.49 -2.12
CA VAL A 327 -2.78 2.29 -2.48
C VAL A 327 -2.00 2.78 -1.27
N SER A 328 -0.68 2.93 -1.42
CA SER A 328 0.14 3.55 -0.37
C SER A 328 0.34 5.06 -0.57
N SER A 329 -0.25 5.64 -1.61
CA SER A 329 -0.25 7.08 -1.88
C SER A 329 -1.17 7.81 -0.90
N ASN A 330 -0.87 9.08 -0.62
CA ASN A 330 -1.72 9.91 0.23
C ASN A 330 -2.94 10.44 -0.55
N ARG A 331 -3.95 10.94 0.17
CA ARG A 331 -5.19 11.53 -0.37
C ARG A 331 -4.97 12.52 -1.51
N LYS A 332 -4.02 13.45 -1.35
CA LYS A 332 -3.74 14.48 -2.37
C LYS A 332 -3.27 13.87 -3.69
N ASP A 333 -2.45 12.83 -3.62
CA ASP A 333 -1.96 12.13 -4.80
C ASP A 333 -3.05 11.24 -5.42
N ILE A 334 -3.93 10.64 -4.61
CA ILE A 334 -5.10 9.88 -5.04
C ILE A 334 -6.07 10.77 -5.83
N GLU A 335 -6.48 11.91 -5.27
CA GLU A 335 -7.44 12.81 -5.93
C GLU A 335 -6.91 13.36 -7.25
N LYS A 336 -5.64 13.79 -7.25
CA LYS A 336 -4.96 14.18 -8.48
C LYS A 336 -4.94 13.03 -9.49
N PHE A 337 -4.74 11.81 -9.04
CA PHE A 337 -4.70 10.63 -9.89
C PHE A 337 -6.08 10.33 -10.50
N ARG A 338 -7.15 10.36 -9.70
CA ARG A 338 -8.55 10.14 -10.12
C ARG A 338 -8.96 11.10 -11.23
N HIS A 339 -8.71 12.39 -11.07
CA HIS A 339 -9.03 13.39 -12.09
C HIS A 339 -8.30 13.16 -13.42
N ASN A 340 -7.05 12.69 -13.38
CA ASN A 340 -6.25 12.49 -14.59
C ASN A 340 -6.58 11.20 -15.34
N HIS A 341 -7.06 10.16 -14.64
CA HIS A 341 -7.30 8.83 -15.20
C HIS A 341 -8.77 8.44 -15.26
N GLN A 342 -9.68 9.30 -14.79
CA GLN A 342 -11.13 9.09 -14.82
C GLN A 342 -11.56 7.75 -14.18
N THR A 343 -10.87 7.36 -13.10
CA THR A 343 -11.18 6.15 -12.32
C THR A 343 -12.36 6.43 -11.40
N ALA A 344 -13.49 5.75 -11.62
CA ALA A 344 -14.75 6.00 -10.91
C ALA A 344 -14.91 5.20 -9.59
N PHE A 345 -14.00 4.26 -9.30
CA PHE A 345 -14.05 3.44 -8.10
C PHE A 345 -13.30 4.06 -6.91
N PRO A 346 -13.67 3.71 -5.65
CA PRO A 346 -13.03 4.26 -4.44
C PRO A 346 -11.60 3.77 -4.26
N PHE A 347 -10.77 4.60 -3.61
CA PHE A 347 -9.40 4.27 -3.22
C PHE A 347 -9.27 4.23 -1.70
N TYR A 348 -8.55 3.23 -1.21
CA TYR A 348 -8.26 3.00 0.19
C TYR A 348 -6.76 3.01 0.42
N GLN A 349 -6.36 3.50 1.58
CA GLN A 349 -4.98 3.54 1.98
C GLN A 349 -4.55 2.19 2.58
N GLY A 350 -3.38 1.72 2.13
CA GLY A 350 -2.69 0.57 2.68
C GLY A 350 -1.20 0.86 2.87
N ASP A 351 -0.51 0.05 3.67
CA ASP A 351 0.93 0.19 3.86
C ASP A 351 1.70 -0.11 2.55
N HIS A 352 2.80 0.62 2.33
CA HIS A 352 3.62 0.49 1.13
C HIS A 352 4.25 -0.91 0.99
N LYS A 353 4.78 -1.46 2.08
CA LYS A 353 5.36 -2.81 2.07
C LYS A 353 4.29 -3.87 1.89
N VAL A 354 3.09 -3.65 2.45
CA VAL A 354 1.92 -4.52 2.21
C VAL A 354 1.55 -4.53 0.72
N CYS A 355 1.44 -3.37 0.07
CA CYS A 355 1.17 -3.30 -1.37
C CYS A 355 2.19 -4.10 -2.20
N LEU A 356 3.48 -3.95 -1.86
CA LEU A 356 4.56 -4.72 -2.50
C LEU A 356 4.53 -6.21 -2.17
N ALA A 357 4.08 -6.60 -0.96
CA ALA A 357 3.93 -7.99 -0.55
C ALA A 357 2.73 -8.66 -1.24
N ILE A 358 1.70 -7.89 -1.61
CA ILE A 358 0.58 -8.38 -2.40
C ILE A 358 1.05 -8.66 -3.84
N ALA A 359 1.69 -7.70 -4.51
CA ALA A 359 2.14 -7.88 -5.89
C ALA A 359 3.40 -7.06 -6.21
N ARG A 360 4.23 -7.52 -7.16
CA ARG A 360 5.43 -6.78 -7.59
C ARG A 360 5.18 -5.85 -8.78
N THR A 361 4.14 -6.10 -9.56
CA THR A 361 3.77 -5.21 -10.68
C THR A 361 2.87 -4.09 -10.19
N ASN A 362 3.02 -2.91 -10.77
CA ASN A 362 2.28 -1.73 -10.37
C ASN A 362 1.54 -1.10 -11.57
N PRO A 363 0.19 -1.04 -11.59
CA PRO A 363 -0.72 -1.69 -10.63
C PRO A 363 -0.81 -3.22 -10.83
N ASN A 364 -1.48 -3.91 -9.90
CA ASN A 364 -1.86 -5.32 -10.01
C ASN A 364 -3.34 -5.49 -9.63
N ILE A 365 -4.01 -6.46 -10.24
CA ILE A 365 -5.44 -6.69 -10.05
C ILE A 365 -5.63 -8.01 -9.32
N LEU A 366 -6.42 -8.00 -8.27
CA LEU A 366 -6.77 -9.17 -7.48
C LEU A 366 -8.28 -9.39 -7.52
N LEU A 367 -8.68 -10.63 -7.77
CA LEU A 367 -10.05 -11.07 -7.54
C LEU A 367 -10.12 -11.72 -6.15
N LEU A 368 -10.93 -11.15 -5.27
CA LEU A 368 -11.16 -11.62 -3.92
C LEU A 368 -12.55 -12.23 -3.79
N LYS A 369 -12.71 -13.19 -2.88
CA LYS A 369 -14.00 -13.70 -2.43
C LYS A 369 -13.90 -14.15 -0.98
N ASN A 370 -14.65 -13.54 -0.07
CA ASN A 370 -14.61 -13.84 1.37
C ASN A 370 -13.16 -13.95 1.89
N GLY A 371 -12.35 -12.92 1.59
CA GLY A 371 -10.93 -12.83 1.98
C GLY A 371 -9.98 -13.75 1.21
N THR A 372 -10.49 -14.62 0.33
CA THR A 372 -9.68 -15.55 -0.47
C THR A 372 -9.21 -14.89 -1.76
N VAL A 373 -7.91 -14.97 -2.04
CA VAL A 373 -7.34 -14.54 -3.33
C VAL A 373 -7.66 -15.58 -4.40
N VAL A 374 -8.69 -15.31 -5.21
CA VAL A 374 -9.16 -16.21 -6.26
C VAL A 374 -8.22 -16.17 -7.47
N ALA A 375 -7.74 -14.99 -7.83
CA ALA A 375 -6.85 -14.79 -8.97
C ALA A 375 -6.11 -13.45 -8.89
N LYS A 376 -5.03 -13.33 -9.67
CA LYS A 376 -4.16 -12.16 -9.71
C LYS A 376 -3.68 -11.91 -11.13
N TRP A 377 -3.60 -10.64 -11.53
CA TRP A 377 -3.09 -10.25 -12.83
C TRP A 377 -2.18 -9.04 -12.75
N PRO A 378 -1.00 -9.08 -13.39
CA PRO A 378 -0.30 -7.85 -13.68
C PRO A 378 -1.15 -7.01 -14.65
N TRP A 379 -1.06 -5.69 -14.56
CA TRP A 379 -1.87 -4.80 -15.41
C TRP A 379 -1.71 -5.05 -16.92
N ARG A 380 -0.57 -5.60 -17.37
CA ARG A 380 -0.32 -5.95 -18.77
C ARG A 380 -1.15 -7.15 -19.25
N GLU A 381 -1.71 -7.91 -18.33
CA GLU A 381 -2.55 -9.09 -18.57
C GLU A 381 -3.93 -8.91 -17.92
N THR A 382 -4.40 -7.67 -17.81
CA THR A 382 -5.76 -7.35 -17.34
C THR A 382 -6.76 -8.14 -18.19
N PRO A 383 -7.56 -9.05 -17.60
CA PRO A 383 -8.54 -9.82 -18.34
C PRO A 383 -9.75 -8.95 -18.68
N SER A 384 -10.47 -9.32 -19.74
CA SER A 384 -11.83 -8.80 -19.92
C SER A 384 -12.76 -9.36 -18.84
N PHE A 385 -13.85 -8.64 -18.54
CA PHE A 385 -14.82 -9.12 -17.56
C PHE A 385 -15.46 -10.46 -17.98
N ASP A 386 -15.75 -10.64 -19.27
CA ASP A 386 -16.31 -11.90 -19.79
C ASP A 386 -15.36 -13.09 -19.58
N GLU A 387 -14.07 -12.89 -19.83
CA GLU A 387 -13.04 -13.90 -19.55
C GLU A 387 -12.99 -14.22 -18.06
N MET A 388 -12.95 -13.19 -17.19
CA MET A 388 -12.96 -13.35 -15.74
C MET A 388 -14.18 -14.14 -15.27
N LYS A 389 -15.38 -13.74 -15.71
CA LYS A 389 -16.65 -14.39 -15.36
C LYS A 389 -16.64 -15.85 -15.80
N SER A 390 -16.24 -16.12 -17.05
CA SER A 390 -16.19 -17.49 -17.59
C SER A 390 -15.25 -18.42 -16.82
N MET A 391 -14.13 -17.90 -16.31
CA MET A 391 -13.11 -18.69 -15.63
C MET A 391 -13.41 -18.92 -14.15
N TYR A 392 -13.97 -17.93 -13.45
CA TYR A 392 -14.03 -17.97 -11.98
C TYR A 392 -15.44 -18.02 -11.41
N PHE A 393 -16.45 -17.53 -12.14
CA PHE A 393 -17.83 -17.46 -11.67
C PHE A 393 -18.87 -17.49 -12.80
N PRO A 394 -18.88 -18.52 -13.67
CA PRO A 394 -19.73 -18.57 -14.86
C PRO A 394 -21.23 -18.57 -14.54
N ASP A 395 -21.60 -19.12 -13.38
CA ASP A 395 -23.00 -19.27 -12.95
C ASP A 395 -23.50 -18.09 -12.07
N ARG A 396 -22.67 -17.06 -11.84
CA ARG A 396 -23.07 -15.91 -11.02
C ARG A 396 -24.08 -15.03 -11.76
N PRO A 397 -25.28 -14.79 -11.19
CA PRO A 397 -26.24 -13.84 -11.77
C PRO A 397 -25.75 -12.40 -11.58
N ALA A 398 -26.18 -11.49 -12.46
CA ALA A 398 -26.01 -10.07 -12.24
C ALA A 398 -26.78 -9.65 -10.97
N THR A 399 -26.15 -8.87 -10.11
CA THR A 399 -26.75 -8.30 -8.89
C THR A 399 -26.61 -6.78 -8.91
N GLU A 400 -27.32 -6.11 -8.01
CA GLU A 400 -26.95 -4.73 -7.68
C GLU A 400 -25.62 -4.73 -6.91
N ILE A 401 -24.88 -3.63 -7.04
CA ILE A 401 -23.64 -3.40 -6.29
C ILE A 401 -24.01 -3.30 -4.80
N THR A 402 -23.50 -4.19 -3.95
CA THR A 402 -23.85 -4.23 -2.52
C THR A 402 -22.69 -3.84 -1.61
N PHE A 403 -21.45 -3.88 -2.09
CA PHE A 403 -20.27 -3.51 -1.32
C PHE A 403 -19.93 -2.04 -1.53
N LEU A 404 -19.82 -1.29 -0.42
CA LEU A 404 -19.45 0.13 -0.38
C LEU A 404 -20.39 1.05 -1.18
N GLN A 405 -21.70 0.82 -1.10
CA GLN A 405 -22.73 1.72 -1.68
C GLN A 405 -22.76 3.14 -1.06
N ASN A 406 -21.86 3.50 -0.14
CA ASN A 406 -22.05 4.61 0.79
C ASN A 406 -21.07 5.80 0.67
N GLU A 407 -20.35 5.97 -0.45
CA GLU A 407 -19.59 7.23 -0.69
C GLU A 407 -19.88 7.90 -2.03
N THR A 408 -21.07 7.65 -2.59
CA THR A 408 -21.67 8.54 -3.59
C THR A 408 -23.06 9.03 -3.19
N SER A 409 -23.59 8.66 -2.02
CA SER A 409 -24.89 9.14 -1.57
C SER A 409 -24.78 10.51 -0.90
N GLY A 410 -25.05 11.55 -1.70
CA GLY A 410 -25.48 12.91 -1.35
C GLY A 410 -25.46 13.29 0.13
N LEU A 411 -24.57 14.22 0.53
CA LEU A 411 -24.56 14.91 1.82
C LEU A 411 -25.94 15.50 2.16
N PHE A 412 -26.83 15.70 1.20
CA PHE A 412 -28.21 16.16 1.38
C PHE A 412 -29.19 15.21 0.67
N SER A 413 -29.39 14.01 1.21
CA SER A 413 -30.32 13.06 0.60
C SER A 413 -31.78 13.42 0.87
N THR A 414 -32.70 13.13 -0.07
CA THR A 414 -34.12 13.48 0.09
C THR A 414 -34.73 12.83 1.35
N GLY A 415 -35.41 13.63 2.18
CA GLY A 415 -36.02 13.24 3.45
C GLY A 415 -35.13 13.46 4.69
N GLU A 416 -33.88 13.84 4.48
CA GLU A 416 -32.87 14.00 5.52
C GLU A 416 -33.05 15.30 6.32
N ASP A 417 -32.82 15.23 7.63
CA ASP A 417 -32.89 16.36 8.56
C ASP A 417 -31.50 17.01 8.67
N VAL A 418 -31.22 17.94 7.76
CA VAL A 418 -29.90 18.55 7.61
C VAL A 418 -29.61 19.55 8.73
N VAL A 419 -30.62 20.26 9.24
CA VAL A 419 -30.43 21.23 10.33
C VAL A 419 -30.01 20.53 11.62
N SER A 420 -30.66 19.41 11.97
CA SER A 420 -30.27 18.64 13.15
C SER A 420 -28.85 18.09 13.03
N LYS A 421 -28.39 17.72 11.83
CA LYS A 421 -27.04 17.21 11.60
C LYS A 421 -25.98 18.32 11.63
N LEU A 422 -26.31 19.50 11.09
CA LEU A 422 -25.47 20.70 11.17
C LEU A 422 -25.33 21.19 12.62
N GLU A 423 -26.42 21.20 13.41
CA GLU A 423 -26.40 21.59 14.83
C GLU A 423 -25.46 20.70 15.65
N ASN A 424 -25.47 19.40 15.36
CA ASN A 424 -24.67 18.41 16.08
C ASN A 424 -23.24 18.25 15.52
N SER A 425 -22.86 19.01 14.48
CA SER A 425 -21.57 18.90 13.77
C SER A 425 -21.19 17.45 13.41
N THR A 426 -22.16 16.62 13.01
CA THR A 426 -21.88 15.22 12.65
C THR A 426 -21.15 15.16 11.31
N GLU A 427 -20.05 14.39 11.21
CA GLU A 427 -19.43 14.10 9.91
C GLU A 427 -20.44 13.40 8.98
N PRO A 428 -20.49 13.72 7.66
CA PRO A 428 -19.68 14.72 6.94
C PRO A 428 -20.24 16.17 6.93
N TYR A 429 -21.27 16.50 7.72
CA TYR A 429 -21.96 17.81 7.72
C TYR A 429 -21.15 18.94 8.39
N ASN A 430 -20.16 18.59 9.21
CA ASN A 430 -19.21 19.56 9.77
C ASN A 430 -18.32 20.22 8.71
N GLU A 431 -18.23 19.66 7.50
CA GLU A 431 -17.49 20.24 6.37
C GLU A 431 -18.34 21.23 5.57
N PHE A 432 -19.67 21.22 5.71
CA PHE A 432 -20.57 22.12 4.98
C PHE A 432 -20.73 23.46 5.70
N PHE A 433 -20.39 24.54 4.99
CA PHE A 433 -20.54 25.91 5.45
C PHE A 433 -21.07 26.81 4.34
N LEU A 434 -21.73 27.90 4.72
CA LEU A 434 -22.19 28.97 3.83
C LEU A 434 -21.53 30.27 4.24
N MET A 435 -20.35 30.55 3.67
CA MET A 435 -19.56 31.71 4.04
C MET A 435 -20.01 32.97 3.27
N ASP A 436 -20.40 34.01 4.01
CA ASP A 436 -20.76 35.32 3.46
C ASP A 436 -19.52 36.18 3.13
N ALA A 437 -19.74 37.39 2.58
CA ALA A 437 -18.67 38.34 2.27
C ALA A 437 -17.95 38.92 3.50
N ALA A 438 -18.52 38.76 4.70
CA ALA A 438 -17.91 39.16 5.96
C ALA A 438 -17.14 38.00 6.64
N GLY A 439 -17.16 36.80 6.06
CA GLY A 439 -16.48 35.61 6.57
C GLY A 439 -17.27 34.87 7.66
N ASN A 440 -18.58 35.12 7.79
CA ASN A 440 -19.44 34.38 8.71
C ASN A 440 -20.01 33.15 8.01
N ASP A 441 -20.01 32.02 8.71
CA ASP A 441 -20.76 30.83 8.29
C ASP A 441 -22.22 30.96 8.74
N LEU A 442 -23.14 30.92 7.76
CA LEU A 442 -24.57 31.05 7.96
C LEU A 442 -25.34 29.76 7.63
N ALA A 443 -24.66 28.62 7.44
CA ALA A 443 -25.28 27.37 7.01
C ALA A 443 -26.45 26.94 7.90
N TYR A 444 -26.23 26.92 9.22
CA TYR A 444 -27.25 26.56 10.19
C TYR A 444 -28.40 27.58 10.21
N ASP A 445 -28.07 28.86 10.38
CA ASP A 445 -29.06 29.93 10.53
C ASP A 445 -29.98 30.03 9.30
N MET A 446 -29.43 29.88 8.09
CA MET A 446 -30.21 29.92 6.85
C MET A 446 -31.14 28.73 6.69
N LEU A 447 -30.65 27.51 6.92
CA LEU A 447 -31.43 26.30 6.68
C LEU A 447 -32.45 26.00 7.80
N ALA A 448 -32.26 26.58 8.99
CA ALA A 448 -33.16 26.47 10.13
C ALA A 448 -34.38 27.41 10.06
N GLU A 449 -34.35 28.43 9.20
CA GLU A 449 -35.51 29.32 8.98
C GLU A 449 -36.70 28.54 8.41
N SER A 450 -37.92 28.87 8.84
CA SER A 450 -39.13 28.19 8.38
C SER A 450 -39.47 28.53 6.93
N GLY A 451 -39.95 27.54 6.17
CA GLY A 451 -40.28 27.68 4.75
C GLY A 451 -39.28 27.01 3.79
N PRO A 452 -39.56 27.04 2.49
CA PRO A 452 -38.71 26.43 1.47
C PRO A 452 -37.54 27.33 1.09
N HIS A 453 -36.34 26.77 1.19
CA HIS A 453 -35.07 27.36 0.78
C HIS A 453 -34.56 26.65 -0.46
N TYR A 454 -34.36 27.41 -1.54
CA TYR A 454 -33.85 26.90 -2.81
C TYR A 454 -32.36 27.21 -2.90
N MET A 455 -31.53 26.21 -2.62
CA MET A 455 -30.08 26.29 -2.66
C MET A 455 -29.58 25.86 -4.04
N VAL A 456 -29.12 26.82 -4.83
CA VAL A 456 -28.58 26.56 -6.17
C VAL A 456 -27.07 26.40 -6.07
N ILE A 457 -26.56 25.24 -6.48
CA ILE A 457 -25.16 24.88 -6.35
C ILE A 457 -24.46 25.05 -7.68
N ILE A 458 -23.30 25.70 -7.65
CA ILE A 458 -22.36 25.77 -8.76
C ILE A 458 -20.97 25.46 -8.19
N ALA A 459 -20.55 24.20 -8.20
CA ALA A 459 -19.31 23.76 -7.53
C ALA A 459 -18.09 24.53 -8.07
N ASP A 460 -17.94 24.60 -9.39
CA ASP A 460 -16.88 25.34 -10.08
C ASP A 460 -17.44 26.25 -11.19
N MET A 461 -17.30 27.56 -11.01
CA MET A 461 -17.73 28.57 -11.98
C MET A 461 -16.95 28.49 -13.31
N THR A 462 -15.74 27.91 -13.32
CA THR A 462 -14.96 27.78 -14.56
C THR A 462 -15.50 26.69 -15.49
N GLN A 463 -16.28 25.75 -14.94
CA GLN A 463 -16.92 24.66 -15.66
C GLN A 463 -18.36 24.98 -16.05
N LEU A 464 -18.92 26.10 -15.57
CA LEU A 464 -20.26 26.55 -15.92
C LEU A 464 -20.31 26.96 -17.41
N THR A 465 -20.95 26.13 -18.23
CA THR A 465 -21.14 26.44 -19.65
C THR A 465 -22.32 27.41 -19.85
N ARG A 466 -22.32 28.15 -20.98
CA ARG A 466 -23.43 29.05 -21.32
C ARG A 466 -24.75 28.31 -21.52
N GLU A 467 -24.70 27.08 -22.04
CA GLU A 467 -25.89 26.27 -22.32
C GLU A 467 -26.55 25.83 -21.01
N VAL A 468 -25.74 25.36 -20.05
CA VAL A 468 -26.19 24.97 -18.70
C VAL A 468 -26.75 26.16 -17.93
N PHE A 469 -26.05 27.30 -17.96
CA PHE A 469 -26.58 28.48 -17.29
C PHE A 469 -27.91 28.97 -17.92
N ALA A 470 -28.03 28.89 -19.25
CA ALA A 470 -29.24 29.28 -19.95
C ALA A 470 -30.44 28.36 -19.64
N SER A 471 -30.22 27.08 -19.31
CA SER A 471 -31.29 26.19 -18.88
C SER A 471 -31.77 26.48 -17.45
N MET A 472 -30.89 26.94 -16.58
CA MET A 472 -31.23 27.32 -15.19
C MET A 472 -31.88 28.71 -15.08
N GLN A 473 -31.55 29.63 -15.99
CA GLN A 473 -31.99 31.03 -15.90
C GLN A 473 -33.52 31.23 -15.78
N PRO A 474 -34.39 30.51 -16.51
CA PRO A 474 -35.85 30.63 -16.35
C PRO A 474 -36.35 30.24 -14.96
N VAL A 475 -35.74 29.24 -14.34
CA VAL A 475 -36.05 28.79 -12.97
C VAL A 475 -35.69 29.87 -11.96
N LEU A 476 -34.49 30.42 -12.07
CA LEU A 476 -34.03 31.49 -11.18
C LEU A 476 -34.92 32.74 -11.28
N GLN A 477 -35.34 33.09 -12.49
CA GLN A 477 -36.27 34.20 -12.72
C GLN A 477 -37.65 33.94 -12.11
N GLU A 478 -38.14 32.70 -12.18
CA GLU A 478 -39.43 32.34 -11.58
C GLU A 478 -39.36 32.37 -10.04
N LEU A 479 -38.28 31.88 -9.45
CA LEU A 479 -38.04 31.99 -8.00
C LEU A 479 -38.00 33.46 -7.57
N GLU A 480 -37.34 34.33 -8.34
CA GLU A 480 -37.30 35.77 -8.09
C GLU A 480 -38.69 36.43 -8.24
N ASN A 481 -39.45 36.10 -9.29
CA ASN A 481 -40.81 36.60 -9.52
C ASN A 481 -41.77 36.21 -8.39
N ARG A 482 -41.63 35.00 -7.84
CA ARG A 482 -42.41 34.50 -6.72
C ARG A 482 -41.93 35.02 -5.36
N GLN A 483 -40.86 35.81 -5.33
CA GLN A 483 -40.19 36.26 -4.09
C GLN A 483 -39.83 35.08 -3.18
N ALA A 484 -39.45 33.94 -3.77
CA ALA A 484 -39.01 32.76 -3.03
C ALA A 484 -37.64 33.00 -2.39
N HIS A 485 -37.37 32.34 -1.26
CA HIS A 485 -36.07 32.38 -0.61
C HIS A 485 -35.10 31.45 -1.35
N TYR A 486 -34.28 32.02 -2.23
CA TYR A 486 -33.25 31.29 -2.97
C TYR A 486 -31.88 31.96 -2.85
N PHE A 487 -30.83 31.15 -2.91
CA PHE A 487 -29.45 31.61 -2.85
C PHE A 487 -28.54 30.69 -3.65
N VAL A 488 -27.40 31.25 -4.07
CA VAL A 488 -26.40 30.53 -4.87
C VAL A 488 -25.18 30.20 -4.01
N VAL A 489 -24.71 28.96 -4.05
CA VAL A 489 -23.53 28.51 -3.34
C VAL A 489 -22.49 28.01 -4.33
N SER A 490 -21.23 28.42 -4.16
CA SER A 490 -20.16 28.00 -5.05
C SER A 490 -18.84 27.79 -4.34
N GLY A 491 -18.06 26.84 -4.85
CA GLY A 491 -16.65 26.64 -4.49
C GLY A 491 -15.72 27.74 -5.03
N SER A 492 -16.22 28.58 -5.92
CA SER A 492 -15.48 29.69 -6.51
C SER A 492 -15.49 30.94 -5.63
N SER A 493 -14.54 31.84 -5.88
CA SER A 493 -14.43 33.08 -5.09
C SER A 493 -15.71 33.93 -5.17
N LEU A 494 -16.07 34.59 -4.07
CA LEU A 494 -17.22 35.50 -3.99
C LEU A 494 -17.19 36.60 -5.08
N GLY A 495 -16.00 37.02 -5.51
CA GLY A 495 -15.86 37.98 -6.61
C GLY A 495 -16.34 37.43 -7.97
N SER A 496 -16.24 36.13 -8.20
CA SER A 496 -16.74 35.48 -9.42
C SER A 496 -18.26 35.38 -9.40
N LEU A 497 -18.85 35.13 -8.24
CA LEU A 497 -20.30 35.14 -8.03
C LEU A 497 -20.90 36.55 -8.21
N GLN A 498 -20.23 37.58 -7.68
CA GLN A 498 -20.63 38.97 -7.90
C GLN A 498 -20.61 39.33 -9.40
N GLN A 499 -19.58 38.92 -10.13
CA GLN A 499 -19.52 39.14 -11.58
C GLN A 499 -20.65 38.42 -12.33
N MET A 500 -21.04 37.22 -11.90
CA MET A 500 -22.18 36.50 -12.47
C MET A 500 -23.48 37.26 -12.20
N GLN A 501 -23.67 37.75 -10.98
CA GLN A 501 -24.83 38.56 -10.61
C GLN A 501 -24.94 39.81 -11.48
N ASP A 502 -23.84 40.56 -11.61
CA ASP A 502 -23.77 41.79 -12.42
C ASP A 502 -24.03 41.51 -13.91
N ALA A 503 -23.57 40.36 -14.43
CA ALA A 503 -23.74 39.98 -15.83
C ALA A 503 -25.16 39.49 -16.16
N THR A 504 -25.86 38.92 -15.19
CA THR A 504 -27.18 38.28 -15.38
C THR A 504 -28.34 39.18 -15.01
N GLY A 505 -28.10 40.17 -14.14
CA GLY A 505 -29.11 41.11 -13.65
C GLY A 505 -30.09 40.50 -12.64
N LEU A 506 -29.84 39.28 -12.16
CA LEU A 506 -30.64 38.60 -11.13
C LEU A 506 -30.20 39.07 -9.74
N HIS A 507 -31.14 39.25 -8.81
CA HIS A 507 -30.84 39.63 -7.43
C HIS A 507 -31.01 38.45 -6.47
N PHE A 508 -29.91 37.74 -6.20
CA PHE A 508 -29.83 36.67 -5.20
C PHE A 508 -28.71 36.88 -4.18
N SER A 509 -28.87 36.27 -3.01
CA SER A 509 -27.78 36.10 -2.04
C SER A 509 -26.84 34.99 -2.52
N PHE A 510 -25.54 35.14 -2.28
CA PHE A 510 -24.56 34.15 -2.67
C PHE A 510 -23.52 33.89 -1.58
N PHE A 511 -23.07 32.65 -1.50
CA PHE A 511 -22.16 32.16 -0.47
C PHE A 511 -21.03 31.35 -1.08
N ASN A 512 -19.87 31.39 -0.43
CA ASN A 512 -18.77 30.51 -0.73
C ASN A 512 -18.86 29.28 0.16
N SER A 513 -18.59 28.10 -0.42
CA SER A 513 -18.44 26.85 0.30
C SER A 513 -17.24 26.09 -0.25
N ASP A 514 -16.95 24.90 0.26
CA ASP A 514 -15.93 24.03 -0.30
C ASP A 514 -16.44 23.30 -1.55
N ALA A 515 -15.67 23.30 -2.63
CA ALA A 515 -16.09 22.72 -3.91
C ALA A 515 -16.27 21.19 -3.84
N GLU A 516 -15.45 20.49 -3.06
CA GLU A 516 -15.55 19.04 -2.87
C GLU A 516 -16.81 18.72 -2.06
N VAL A 517 -17.10 19.49 -1.02
CA VAL A 517 -18.33 19.34 -0.22
C VAL A 517 -19.57 19.58 -1.07
N LEU A 518 -19.58 20.60 -1.95
CA LEU A 518 -20.68 20.82 -2.89
C LEU A 518 -20.84 19.67 -3.89
N GLY A 519 -19.74 19.06 -4.35
CA GLY A 519 -19.77 17.87 -5.21
C GLY A 519 -20.26 16.60 -4.47
N LYS A 520 -20.20 16.57 -3.14
CA LYS A 520 -20.88 15.54 -2.33
C LYS A 520 -22.38 15.81 -2.20
N ILE A 521 -22.88 17.01 -2.49
CA ILE A 521 -24.31 17.36 -2.39
C ILE A 521 -25.05 17.09 -3.70
N VAL A 522 -24.46 17.49 -4.81
CA VAL A 522 -24.96 17.29 -6.18
C VAL A 522 -23.87 16.54 -6.97
N GLU A 523 -24.25 15.48 -7.69
CA GLU A 523 -23.32 14.63 -8.44
C GLU A 523 -22.73 15.35 -9.67
N THR A 524 -23.30 16.50 -10.04
CA THR A 524 -22.90 17.33 -11.18
C THR A 524 -22.32 18.69 -10.75
N ASN A 525 -21.65 19.40 -11.67
CA ASN A 525 -21.08 20.73 -11.35
C ASN A 525 -22.15 21.76 -10.96
N THR A 526 -23.38 21.59 -11.44
CA THR A 526 -24.51 22.47 -11.15
C THR A 526 -25.73 21.67 -10.73
N GLY A 527 -26.39 22.11 -9.67
CA GLY A 527 -27.64 21.50 -9.22
C GLY A 527 -28.44 22.42 -8.32
N MET A 528 -29.53 21.90 -7.77
CA MET A 528 -30.38 22.62 -6.84
C MET A 528 -30.87 21.67 -5.75
N VAL A 529 -30.78 22.11 -4.50
CA VAL A 529 -31.33 21.42 -3.34
C VAL A 529 -32.44 22.27 -2.75
N VAL A 530 -33.57 21.64 -2.46
CA VAL A 530 -34.70 22.29 -1.80
C VAL A 530 -34.75 21.78 -0.37
N VAL A 531 -34.56 22.69 0.58
CA VAL A 531 -34.67 22.40 2.02
C VAL A 531 -35.90 23.11 2.56
N GLN A 532 -36.80 22.38 3.20
CA GLN A 532 -37.99 22.95 3.83
C GLN A 532 -38.06 22.52 5.28
N ASP A 533 -38.20 23.50 6.18
CA ASP A 533 -38.32 23.27 7.62
C ASP A 533 -37.19 22.35 8.16
N GLY A 534 -35.97 22.60 7.68
CA GLY A 534 -34.75 21.87 8.02
C GLY A 534 -34.56 20.49 7.37
N ARG A 535 -35.47 20.07 6.48
CA ARG A 535 -35.40 18.78 5.77
C ARG A 535 -35.22 18.94 4.28
N VAL A 536 -34.41 18.07 3.67
CA VAL A 536 -34.25 18.02 2.21
C VAL A 536 -35.54 17.47 1.59
N VAL A 537 -36.19 18.27 0.75
CA VAL A 537 -37.41 17.90 0.04
C VAL A 537 -37.11 17.38 -1.36
N ALA A 538 -36.09 17.93 -2.01
CA ALA A 538 -35.66 17.51 -3.34
C ALA A 538 -34.19 17.86 -3.59
N VAL A 539 -33.54 17.06 -4.43
CA VAL A 539 -32.22 17.31 -5.00
C VAL A 539 -32.32 17.15 -6.52
N TYR A 540 -31.78 18.13 -7.23
CA TYR A 540 -31.73 18.16 -8.68
C TYR A 540 -30.29 18.37 -9.12
N ASP A 541 -29.82 17.54 -10.02
CA ASP A 541 -28.59 17.67 -10.77
C ASP A 541 -28.82 18.37 -12.11
N GLU A 542 -27.75 18.65 -12.84
CA GLU A 542 -27.80 19.27 -14.16
C GLU A 542 -28.74 18.54 -15.14
N ALA A 543 -28.77 17.19 -15.08
CA ALA A 543 -29.54 16.36 -16.00
C ALA A 543 -31.06 16.33 -15.72
N ASN A 544 -31.48 16.61 -14.48
CA ASN A 544 -32.87 16.59 -14.03
C ASN A 544 -33.27 17.92 -13.36
N PHE A 545 -32.58 19.01 -13.70
CA PHE A 545 -32.88 20.35 -13.21
C PHE A 545 -34.35 20.69 -13.54
N PRO A 546 -35.13 21.20 -12.57
CA PRO A 546 -36.57 21.35 -12.77
C PRO A 546 -36.86 22.43 -13.81
N VAL A 547 -38.03 22.34 -14.44
CA VAL A 547 -38.53 23.46 -15.25
C VAL A 547 -39.37 24.40 -14.39
N ALA A 548 -39.48 25.68 -14.78
CA ALA A 548 -40.15 26.71 -13.98
C ALA A 548 -41.63 26.39 -13.64
N GLU A 549 -42.29 25.52 -14.41
CA GLU A 549 -43.67 25.06 -14.16
C GLU A 549 -43.77 23.97 -13.07
N GLU A 550 -42.67 23.26 -12.78
CA GLU A 550 -42.60 22.20 -11.76
C GLU A 550 -42.30 22.74 -10.36
N LEU A 551 -41.76 23.97 -10.28
CA LEU A 551 -41.59 24.78 -9.07
C LEU A 551 -42.86 25.55 -8.74
#